data_AF-E5AA41-F1
#
_entry.id   AF-E5AA41-F1
#
_cell.length_a   1.000
_cell.length_b   1.000
_cell.length_c   1.000
_cell.angle_alpha   90.00
_cell.angle_beta   90.00
_cell.angle_gamma   90.00
#
_symmetry.space_group_name_H-M   'P 1'
#
loop_
_entity.id
_entity.type
_entity.pdbx_description
1 polymer ?
#
loop_
_entity_poly.entity_id
_entity_poly.type
_entity_poly.pdbx_seq_one_letter_code
_entity_poly.pdbx_strand_id
1 'polypeptide(L)'
;MSSNIISATVAADSAQFQVFPNEILIKIMVYLLARPDGSAMGDVDHKHFPLLFIMGMFKKMRYISRTFNDLAIMAFYEANKFKFIIPHLATSSSGQVRMNDHVNVRSALLPPMAVRGYLRHISIDLVLQDHFKTSDPSKPNNSSLSIERFFANPSQLFAYSPCARQLRDLTQSMFGLEVLNLNITTWFVRPDRKAAIAVFKAAKFEVKAGKVNVVIKDHIERATQEWHSELVQAITGQ
;
A
#
# COMPACT_ATOMS: atom_id res chain seq x y z
N MET A 1 -52.21 30.09 -0.66
CA MET A 1 -50.85 29.54 -0.50
C MET A 1 -50.14 29.71 -1.84
N SER A 2 -49.22 30.66 -1.96
CA SER A 2 -48.49 30.91 -3.22
C SER A 2 -47.30 29.96 -3.31
N SER A 3 -47.33 29.04 -4.26
CA SER A 3 -46.18 28.22 -4.63
C SER A 3 -45.14 29.10 -5.32
N ASN A 4 -44.01 29.33 -4.64
CA ASN A 4 -42.84 29.93 -5.27
C ASN A 4 -42.27 28.96 -6.31
N ILE A 5 -42.65 29.16 -7.57
CA ILE A 5 -41.99 28.50 -8.70
C ILE A 5 -40.67 29.23 -8.92
N ILE A 6 -39.56 28.63 -8.49
CA ILE A 6 -38.22 29.11 -8.82
C ILE A 6 -37.98 28.74 -10.28
N SER A 7 -38.12 29.72 -11.18
CA SER A 7 -37.81 29.55 -12.60
C SER A 7 -36.29 29.48 -12.77
N ALA A 8 -35.74 28.28 -12.85
CA ALA A 8 -34.32 28.04 -13.08
C ALA A 8 -34.05 27.87 -14.59
N THR A 9 -34.19 28.94 -15.36
CA THR A 9 -33.67 29.00 -16.73
C THR A 9 -32.48 29.95 -16.74
N VAL A 10 -31.30 29.40 -16.52
CA VAL A 10 -30.02 30.11 -16.62
C VAL A 10 -29.55 30.05 -18.07
N ALA A 11 -29.30 31.22 -18.66
CA ALA A 11 -28.78 31.33 -20.02
C ALA A 11 -27.44 30.56 -20.16
N ALA A 12 -27.30 29.81 -21.24
CA ALA A 12 -26.12 28.99 -21.51
C ALA A 12 -24.96 29.82 -22.08
N ASP A 13 -24.48 30.79 -21.31
CA ASP A 13 -23.27 31.54 -21.67
C ASP A 13 -22.09 31.08 -20.82
N SER A 14 -21.12 30.47 -21.51
CA SER A 14 -19.84 29.93 -21.02
C SER A 14 -19.91 28.59 -20.25
N ALA A 15 -18.75 27.92 -20.15
CA ALA A 15 -18.61 26.57 -19.60
C ALA A 15 -19.18 26.45 -18.17
N GLN A 16 -20.41 25.95 -18.06
CA GLN A 16 -21.21 25.85 -16.83
C GLN A 16 -20.62 24.92 -15.74
N PHE A 17 -19.46 24.34 -15.95
CA PHE A 17 -18.75 23.54 -14.94
C PHE A 17 -18.21 24.38 -13.77
N GLN A 18 -18.24 25.72 -13.85
CA GLN A 18 -17.86 26.61 -12.74
C GLN A 18 -18.92 26.72 -11.62
N VAL A 19 -20.10 26.10 -11.75
CA VAL A 19 -21.23 26.33 -10.83
C VAL A 19 -21.29 25.36 -9.65
N PHE A 20 -20.60 24.21 -9.71
CA PHE A 20 -20.67 23.24 -8.62
C PHE A 20 -19.52 23.41 -7.62
N PRO A 21 -19.82 23.46 -6.30
CA PRO A 21 -18.79 23.36 -5.27
C PRO A 21 -17.94 22.10 -5.46
N ASN A 22 -16.63 22.19 -5.17
CA ASN A 22 -15.69 21.08 -5.36
C ASN A 22 -16.14 19.81 -4.62
N GLU A 23 -16.79 19.95 -3.48
CA GLU A 23 -17.31 18.85 -2.66
C GLU A 23 -18.42 18.09 -3.40
N ILE A 24 -19.27 18.80 -4.15
CA ILE A 24 -20.33 18.19 -4.96
C ILE A 24 -19.71 17.49 -6.17
N LEU A 25 -18.73 18.11 -6.82
CA LEU A 25 -17.99 17.49 -7.93
C LEU A 25 -17.28 16.22 -7.50
N ILE A 26 -16.61 16.21 -6.34
CA ILE A 26 -15.97 15.01 -5.79
C ILE A 26 -17.02 13.92 -5.56
N LYS A 27 -18.16 14.23 -4.95
CA LYS A 27 -19.22 13.24 -4.72
C LYS A 27 -19.72 12.63 -6.02
N ILE A 28 -20.00 13.46 -7.04
CA ILE A 28 -20.41 12.99 -8.36
C ILE A 28 -19.33 12.09 -8.96
N MET A 29 -18.06 12.52 -8.93
CA MET A 29 -16.94 11.74 -9.44
C MET A 29 -16.76 10.41 -8.69
N VAL A 30 -16.91 10.39 -7.37
CA VAL A 30 -16.87 9.16 -6.56
C VAL A 30 -17.93 8.20 -7.06
N TYR A 31 -19.17 8.64 -7.26
CA TYR A 31 -20.23 7.78 -7.80
C TYR A 31 -19.93 7.26 -9.22
N LEU A 32 -19.32 8.09 -10.08
CA LEU A 32 -18.99 7.72 -11.46
C LEU A 32 -17.75 6.82 -11.58
N LEU A 33 -16.80 6.96 -10.66
CA LEU A 33 -15.50 6.30 -10.68
C LEU A 33 -15.41 5.12 -9.70
N ALA A 34 -16.37 4.99 -8.79
CA ALA A 34 -16.51 3.83 -7.93
C ALA A 34 -16.73 2.59 -8.79
N ARG A 35 -15.87 1.60 -8.61
CA ARG A 35 -16.08 0.30 -9.24
C ARG A 35 -17.10 -0.48 -8.40
N PRO A 36 -18.06 -1.18 -9.03
CA PRO A 36 -19.00 -2.01 -8.30
C PRO A 36 -18.27 -3.09 -7.49
N ASP A 37 -18.75 -3.33 -6.28
CA ASP A 37 -18.33 -4.48 -5.48
C ASP A 37 -18.57 -5.77 -6.27
N GLY A 38 -17.56 -6.64 -6.33
CA GLY A 38 -17.62 -7.88 -7.12
C GLY A 38 -17.39 -7.72 -8.63
N SER A 39 -16.97 -6.54 -9.10
CA SER A 39 -16.59 -6.39 -10.52
C SER A 39 -15.50 -7.40 -10.93
N ALA A 40 -15.59 -7.91 -12.16
CA ALA A 40 -14.69 -8.97 -12.68
C ALA A 40 -13.19 -8.58 -12.66
N MET A 41 -12.89 -7.28 -12.64
CA MET A 41 -11.52 -6.77 -12.52
C MET A 41 -10.98 -6.77 -11.08
N GLY A 42 -11.80 -7.03 -10.05
CA GLY A 42 -11.37 -7.09 -8.63
C GLY A 42 -10.80 -5.77 -8.08
N ASP A 43 -10.01 -5.83 -7.00
CA ASP A 43 -9.31 -4.66 -6.45
C ASP A 43 -8.35 -4.04 -7.47
N VAL A 44 -8.14 -2.72 -7.40
CA VAL A 44 -7.19 -2.02 -8.29
C VAL A 44 -5.76 -2.40 -7.88
N ASP A 45 -5.06 -3.14 -8.74
CA ASP A 45 -3.67 -3.57 -8.53
C ASP A 45 -2.65 -2.81 -9.39
N HIS A 46 -1.37 -3.13 -9.21
CA HIS A 46 -0.25 -2.58 -9.98
C HIS A 46 -0.31 -2.82 -11.51
N LYS A 47 -1.14 -3.73 -12.02
CA LYS A 47 -1.35 -3.92 -13.47
C LYS A 47 -2.35 -2.90 -14.00
N HIS A 48 -3.37 -2.57 -13.20
CA HIS A 48 -4.40 -1.60 -13.54
C HIS A 48 -4.00 -0.15 -13.23
N PHE A 49 -3.08 0.03 -12.29
CA PHE A 49 -2.60 1.33 -11.82
C PHE A 49 -1.96 2.21 -12.93
N PRO A 50 -1.00 1.69 -13.73
CA PRO A 50 -0.36 2.48 -14.78
C PRO A 50 -1.34 2.78 -15.92
N LEU A 51 -2.27 1.87 -16.21
CA LEU A 51 -3.26 2.02 -17.29
C LEU A 51 -4.18 3.22 -17.08
N LEU A 52 -4.60 3.47 -15.84
CA LEU A 52 -5.48 4.60 -15.49
C LEU A 52 -4.73 5.93 -15.49
N PHE A 53 -3.49 5.95 -15.01
CA PHE A 53 -2.69 7.17 -14.90
C PHE A 53 -2.02 7.58 -16.23
N ILE A 54 -1.61 6.62 -17.06
CA ILE A 54 -0.76 6.85 -18.25
C ILE A 54 -1.58 6.94 -19.55
N MET A 55 -2.65 6.15 -19.74
CA MET A 55 -3.18 5.92 -21.10
C MET A 55 -4.61 6.42 -21.41
N GLY A 56 -5.49 6.66 -20.44
CA GLY A 56 -6.92 6.80 -20.79
C GLY A 56 -7.57 8.12 -20.46
N MET A 57 -8.10 8.18 -19.24
CA MET A 57 -9.23 9.05 -18.90
C MET A 57 -8.80 10.32 -18.18
N PHE A 58 -7.88 10.24 -17.21
CA PHE A 58 -7.39 11.42 -16.48
C PHE A 58 -6.62 12.38 -17.38
N LYS A 59 -5.75 11.86 -18.27
CA LYS A 59 -5.03 12.70 -19.24
C LYS A 59 -5.98 13.49 -20.14
N LYS A 60 -7.12 12.89 -20.52
CA LYS A 60 -8.17 13.58 -21.28
C LYS A 60 -8.89 14.65 -20.45
N MET A 61 -9.21 14.35 -19.19
CA MET A 61 -9.82 15.33 -18.26
C MET A 61 -8.92 16.55 -18.02
N ARG A 62 -7.60 16.41 -18.12
CA ARG A 62 -6.67 17.54 -18.01
C ARG A 62 -6.86 18.59 -19.11
N TYR A 63 -7.36 18.20 -20.29
CA TYR A 63 -7.70 19.15 -21.35
C TYR A 63 -8.95 19.98 -21.03
N ILE A 64 -9.80 19.52 -20.10
CA ILE A 64 -10.96 20.28 -19.62
C ILE A 64 -10.51 21.30 -18.58
N SER A 65 -9.84 20.84 -17.52
CA SER A 65 -9.26 21.70 -16.48
C SER A 65 -8.28 20.91 -15.61
N ARG A 66 -7.23 21.58 -15.12
CA ARG A 66 -6.30 21.02 -14.15
C ARG A 66 -7.00 20.66 -12.83
N THR A 67 -7.86 21.56 -12.33
CA THR A 67 -8.61 21.33 -11.09
C THR A 67 -9.53 20.11 -11.21
N PHE A 68 -10.22 19.97 -12.34
CA PHE A 68 -11.11 18.83 -12.57
C PHE A 68 -10.33 17.51 -12.63
N ASN A 69 -9.14 17.52 -13.23
CA ASN A 69 -8.24 16.38 -13.24
C ASN A 69 -7.80 15.98 -11.81
N ASP A 70 -7.39 16.97 -10.99
CA ASP A 70 -6.95 16.73 -9.62
C ASP A 70 -8.08 16.17 -8.75
N LEU A 71 -9.30 16.73 -8.86
CA LEU A 71 -10.49 16.23 -8.16
C LEU A 71 -10.87 14.80 -8.58
N ALA A 72 -10.77 14.49 -9.87
CA ALA A 72 -11.08 13.16 -10.38
C ALA A 72 -10.06 12.11 -9.91
N ILE A 73 -8.78 12.49 -9.83
CA ILE A 73 -7.75 11.64 -9.24
C ILE A 73 -8.07 11.40 -7.76
N MET A 74 -8.36 12.44 -6.99
CA MET A 74 -8.74 12.30 -5.58
C MET A 74 -9.95 11.36 -5.42
N ALA A 75 -11.04 11.61 -6.14
CA ALA A 75 -12.26 10.81 -6.10
C ALA A 75 -12.02 9.35 -6.47
N PHE A 76 -11.16 9.08 -7.46
CA PHE A 76 -10.83 7.70 -7.86
C PHE A 76 -10.13 6.92 -6.74
N TYR A 77 -9.19 7.54 -6.04
CA TYR A 77 -8.47 6.89 -4.92
C TYR A 77 -9.35 6.72 -3.69
N GLU A 78 -10.28 7.64 -3.48
CA GLU A 78 -11.22 7.59 -2.37
C GLU A 78 -12.28 6.49 -2.58
N ALA A 79 -12.78 6.35 -3.81
CA ALA A 79 -13.89 5.46 -4.14
C ALA A 79 -13.53 3.97 -4.29
N ASN A 80 -12.25 3.65 -4.48
CA ASN A 80 -11.82 2.31 -4.90
C ASN A 80 -10.98 1.58 -3.83
N LYS A 81 -11.08 0.24 -3.87
CA LYS A 81 -10.23 -0.66 -3.08
C LYS A 81 -8.96 -0.96 -3.87
N PHE A 82 -7.80 -0.82 -3.22
CA PHE A 82 -6.50 -1.03 -3.86
C PHE A 82 -5.77 -2.23 -3.27
N LYS A 83 -5.13 -3.01 -4.14
CA LYS A 83 -4.31 -4.15 -3.75
C LYS A 83 -2.88 -3.99 -4.25
N PHE A 84 -1.96 -3.76 -3.32
CA PHE A 84 -0.54 -3.59 -3.57
C PHE A 84 0.20 -4.88 -3.28
N ILE A 85 0.48 -5.63 -4.33
CA ILE A 85 1.16 -6.93 -4.24
C ILE A 85 2.66 -6.79 -4.50
N ILE A 86 3.43 -7.74 -3.97
CA ILE A 86 4.85 -7.88 -4.30
C ILE A 86 4.97 -8.74 -5.57
N PRO A 87 5.50 -8.21 -6.70
CA PRO A 87 5.40 -8.87 -8.02
C PRO A 87 5.99 -10.29 -8.12
N HIS A 88 6.97 -10.63 -7.29
CA HIS A 88 7.60 -11.95 -7.28
C HIS A 88 6.88 -12.99 -6.39
N LEU A 89 6.01 -12.55 -5.47
CA LEU A 89 5.08 -13.45 -4.77
C LEU A 89 3.90 -13.84 -5.67
N ALA A 90 3.57 -13.02 -6.67
CA ALA A 90 2.43 -13.24 -7.56
C ALA A 90 2.70 -14.19 -8.75
N THR A 91 3.97 -14.49 -9.04
CA THR A 91 4.39 -15.26 -10.24
C THR A 91 5.05 -16.60 -9.93
N SER A 92 5.27 -16.92 -8.66
CA SER A 92 5.87 -18.21 -8.28
C SER A 92 4.78 -19.24 -7.97
N SER A 93 4.54 -20.14 -8.92
CA SER A 93 3.87 -21.43 -8.65
C SER A 93 4.70 -22.36 -7.75
N SER A 94 5.94 -21.96 -7.41
CA SER A 94 6.89 -22.70 -6.58
C SER A 94 7.12 -22.12 -5.18
N GLY A 95 6.38 -21.07 -4.78
CA GLY A 95 6.55 -20.40 -3.47
C GLY A 95 7.91 -19.72 -3.25
N GLN A 96 8.78 -19.62 -4.26
CA GLN A 96 10.12 -19.07 -4.13
C GLN A 96 10.13 -17.54 -4.26
N VAL A 97 10.47 -16.87 -3.16
CA VAL A 97 10.71 -15.43 -3.10
C VAL A 97 11.98 -15.08 -3.87
N ARG A 98 11.86 -14.58 -5.11
CA ARG A 98 13.01 -14.10 -5.89
C ARG A 98 13.59 -12.82 -5.27
N MET A 99 14.77 -12.95 -4.70
CA MET A 99 15.53 -11.86 -4.09
C MET A 99 16.26 -11.03 -5.17
N ASN A 100 16.47 -9.73 -4.92
CA ASN A 100 17.24 -8.85 -5.83
C ASN A 100 18.74 -9.15 -5.78
N ASP A 101 19.55 -8.45 -6.60
CA ASP A 101 21.02 -8.52 -6.61
C ASP A 101 21.70 -8.17 -5.26
N HIS A 102 20.94 -7.58 -4.34
CA HIS A 102 21.33 -7.32 -2.94
C HIS A 102 20.67 -8.30 -1.94
N VAL A 103 20.10 -9.38 -2.46
CA VAL A 103 19.42 -10.48 -1.77
C VAL A 103 18.32 -10.04 -0.80
N ASN A 104 17.72 -8.85 -1.02
CA ASN A 104 16.62 -8.32 -0.22
C ASN A 104 15.28 -8.41 -0.97
N VAL A 105 14.21 -8.64 -0.23
CA VAL A 105 12.85 -8.72 -0.77
C VAL A 105 12.34 -7.33 -1.17
N ARG A 106 11.80 -7.19 -2.38
CA ARG A 106 11.19 -5.92 -2.82
C ARG A 106 9.93 -5.62 -1.99
N SER A 107 9.71 -4.34 -1.70
CA SER A 107 8.45 -3.84 -1.16
C SER A 107 7.33 -3.88 -2.21
N ALA A 108 6.07 -3.84 -1.75
CA ALA A 108 4.94 -3.70 -2.64
C ALA A 108 4.98 -2.33 -3.35
N LEU A 109 4.53 -2.29 -4.60
CA LEU A 109 4.50 -1.06 -5.40
C LEU A 109 3.35 -0.17 -4.93
N LEU A 110 3.67 0.82 -4.09
CA LEU A 110 2.73 1.86 -3.67
C LEU A 110 2.63 2.98 -4.69
N PRO A 111 1.52 3.72 -4.71
CA PRO A 111 1.38 4.86 -5.57
C PRO A 111 2.29 6.01 -5.14
N PRO A 112 2.47 7.04 -5.99
CA PRO A 112 3.24 8.23 -5.65
C PRO A 112 2.74 8.86 -4.33
N MET A 113 3.64 9.44 -3.54
CA MET A 113 3.27 10.00 -2.23
C MET A 113 2.15 11.04 -2.31
N ALA A 114 2.12 11.83 -3.38
CA ALA A 114 1.13 12.89 -3.60
C ALA A 114 -0.33 12.42 -3.62
N VAL A 115 -0.59 11.13 -3.87
CA VAL A 115 -1.94 10.56 -3.96
C VAL A 115 -2.26 9.59 -2.82
N ARG A 116 -1.29 9.28 -1.95
CA ARG A 116 -1.48 8.32 -0.85
C ARG A 116 -2.50 8.79 0.19
N GLY A 117 -2.63 10.11 0.41
CA GLY A 117 -3.59 10.68 1.35
C GLY A 117 -5.07 10.50 0.94
N TYR A 118 -5.33 10.13 -0.31
CA TYR A 118 -6.67 9.89 -0.82
C TYR A 118 -7.10 8.42 -0.72
N LEU A 119 -6.18 7.51 -0.35
CA LEU A 119 -6.51 6.10 -0.17
C LEU A 119 -7.41 5.92 1.05
N ARG A 120 -8.48 5.14 0.90
CA ARG A 120 -9.39 4.77 2.01
C ARG A 120 -9.32 3.28 2.34
N HIS A 121 -9.27 2.42 1.33
CA HIS A 121 -9.29 0.97 1.49
C HIS A 121 -8.13 0.32 0.74
N ILE A 122 -7.16 -0.22 1.48
CA ILE A 122 -5.98 -0.82 0.87
C ILE A 122 -5.66 -2.19 1.45
N SER A 123 -5.17 -3.06 0.58
CA SER A 123 -4.58 -4.35 0.92
C SER A 123 -3.13 -4.34 0.46
N ILE A 124 -2.18 -4.64 1.35
CA ILE A 124 -0.74 -4.62 1.06
C ILE A 124 -0.14 -5.97 1.42
N ASP A 125 0.60 -6.55 0.46
CA ASP A 125 1.45 -7.70 0.71
C ASP A 125 2.83 -7.25 1.18
N LEU A 126 3.34 -7.84 2.26
CA LEU A 126 4.63 -7.52 2.86
C LEU A 126 5.40 -8.80 3.13
N VAL A 127 6.74 -8.74 3.01
CA VAL A 127 7.61 -9.81 3.51
C VAL A 127 8.46 -9.28 4.64
N LEU A 128 8.30 -9.84 5.83
CA LEU A 128 9.13 -9.52 6.98
C LEU A 128 10.20 -10.58 7.15
N GLN A 129 11.44 -10.12 7.29
CA GLN A 129 12.62 -10.96 7.48
C GLN A 129 13.25 -10.60 8.83
N ASP A 130 13.92 -11.55 9.46
CA ASP A 130 14.71 -11.34 10.68
C ASP A 130 16.22 -11.25 10.40
N HIS A 131 16.60 -11.33 9.13
CA HIS A 131 17.97 -11.34 8.66
C HIS A 131 18.14 -10.48 7.41
N PHE A 132 19.39 -10.18 7.11
CA PHE A 132 19.86 -9.54 5.89
C PHE A 132 21.16 -10.23 5.45
N LYS A 133 21.51 -10.08 4.17
CA LYS A 133 22.78 -10.58 3.66
C LYS A 133 23.69 -9.42 3.30
N THR A 134 24.96 -9.53 3.66
CA THR A 134 26.00 -8.56 3.31
C THR A 134 27.11 -9.22 2.50
N SER A 135 27.85 -8.46 1.71
CA SER A 135 29.08 -8.96 1.09
C SER A 135 30.04 -9.48 2.16
N ASP A 136 30.72 -10.59 1.85
CA ASP A 136 31.79 -11.11 2.68
C ASP A 136 33.05 -10.23 2.51
N PRO A 137 33.48 -9.48 3.54
CA PRO A 137 34.66 -8.61 3.42
C PRO A 137 35.95 -9.41 3.19
N SER A 138 35.98 -10.71 3.51
CA SER A 138 37.14 -11.57 3.26
C SER A 138 37.29 -11.98 1.79
N LYS A 139 36.27 -11.75 0.95
CA LYS A 139 36.24 -12.17 -0.46
C LYS A 139 35.58 -11.10 -1.36
N PRO A 140 36.20 -9.91 -1.51
CA PRO A 140 35.59 -8.74 -2.14
C PRO A 140 35.23 -8.90 -3.62
N ASN A 141 35.87 -9.84 -4.34
CA ASN A 141 35.64 -10.07 -5.78
C ASN A 141 34.58 -11.15 -6.08
N ASN A 142 33.91 -11.71 -5.07
CA ASN A 142 32.94 -12.79 -5.28
C ASN A 142 31.55 -12.37 -4.82
N SER A 143 30.76 -11.80 -5.75
CA SER A 143 29.38 -11.33 -5.53
C SER A 143 28.40 -12.43 -5.08
N SER A 144 28.81 -13.71 -5.17
CA SER A 144 28.02 -14.87 -4.79
C SER A 144 28.11 -15.24 -3.30
N LEU A 145 29.10 -14.72 -2.56
CA LEU A 145 29.34 -15.06 -1.16
C LEU A 145 28.81 -13.95 -0.26
N SER A 146 27.55 -14.11 0.11
CA SER A 146 26.87 -13.22 1.05
C SER A 146 26.76 -13.87 2.43
N ILE A 147 27.15 -13.14 3.47
CA ILE A 147 27.02 -13.60 4.86
C ILE A 147 25.63 -13.21 5.36
N GLU A 148 24.88 -14.19 5.85
CA GLU A 148 23.60 -13.95 6.52
C GLU A 148 23.83 -13.44 7.93
N ARG A 149 23.16 -12.34 8.28
CA ARG A 149 23.23 -11.70 9.59
C ARG A 149 21.83 -11.39 10.09
N PHE A 150 21.58 -11.60 11.38
CA PHE A 150 20.31 -11.25 12.00
C PHE A 150 20.24 -9.76 12.32
N PHE A 151 19.03 -9.20 12.29
CA PHE A 151 18.83 -7.84 12.79
C PHE A 151 19.06 -7.80 14.30
N ALA A 152 19.95 -6.91 14.73
CA ALA A 152 20.24 -6.67 16.14
C ALA A 152 19.41 -5.51 16.71
N ASN A 153 19.00 -4.57 15.88
CA ASN A 153 18.29 -3.36 16.30
C ASN A 153 17.43 -2.76 15.17
N PRO A 154 16.51 -1.82 15.48
CA PRO A 154 15.65 -1.18 14.50
C PRO A 154 16.41 -0.42 13.39
N SER A 155 17.57 0.16 13.70
CA SER A 155 18.36 0.90 12.70
C SER A 155 18.82 -0.03 11.57
N GLN A 156 19.29 -1.23 11.90
CA GLN A 156 19.63 -2.25 10.89
C GLN A 156 18.38 -2.74 10.14
N LEU A 157 17.28 -2.96 10.84
CA LEU A 157 16.01 -3.36 10.22
C LEU A 157 15.59 -2.35 9.14
N PHE A 158 15.60 -1.05 9.46
CA PHE A 158 15.24 -0.01 8.50
C PHE A 158 16.29 0.22 7.40
N ALA A 159 17.57 -0.08 7.65
CA ALA A 159 18.61 0.04 6.63
C ALA A 159 18.49 -1.06 5.56
N TYR A 160 18.13 -2.28 5.96
CA TYR A 160 18.22 -3.44 5.07
C TYR A 160 16.88 -4.09 4.70
N SER A 161 15.79 -3.84 5.42
CA SER A 161 14.46 -4.38 5.08
C SER A 161 13.56 -3.33 4.40
N PRO A 162 13.30 -3.46 3.08
CA PRO A 162 12.40 -2.54 2.37
C PRO A 162 10.96 -2.59 2.89
N CYS A 163 10.47 -3.76 3.28
CA CYS A 163 9.10 -3.91 3.81
C CYS A 163 8.97 -3.29 5.21
N ALA A 164 10.02 -3.33 6.04
CA ALA A 164 10.02 -2.61 7.32
C ALA A 164 9.97 -1.09 7.11
N ARG A 165 10.70 -0.56 6.11
CA ARG A 165 10.58 0.85 5.71
C ARG A 165 9.17 1.18 5.23
N GLN A 166 8.57 0.31 4.41
CA GLN A 166 7.20 0.49 3.94
C GLN A 166 6.19 0.52 5.09
N LEU A 167 6.32 -0.34 6.10
CA LEU A 167 5.50 -0.29 7.33
C LEU A 167 5.68 1.02 8.10
N ARG A 168 6.92 1.51 8.21
CA ARG A 168 7.19 2.81 8.82
C ARG A 168 6.58 3.95 8.02
N ASP A 169 6.65 3.91 6.70
CA ASP A 169 6.04 4.94 5.84
C ASP A 169 4.51 4.93 5.98
N LEU A 170 3.88 3.75 6.12
CA LEU A 170 2.44 3.61 6.42
C LEU A 170 2.07 4.26 7.75
N THR A 171 2.93 4.12 8.76
CA THR A 171 2.77 4.77 10.07
C THR A 171 2.81 6.30 9.96
N GLN A 172 3.66 6.84 9.07
CA GLN A 172 3.96 8.28 9.03
C GLN A 172 3.12 9.08 8.03
N SER A 173 2.64 8.46 6.94
CA SER A 173 2.19 9.19 5.75
C SER A 173 0.73 8.98 5.33
N MET A 174 0.00 8.03 5.93
CA MET A 174 -1.37 7.72 5.52
C MET A 174 -2.38 8.18 6.55
N PHE A 175 -2.85 9.42 6.39
CA PHE A 175 -3.97 9.96 7.15
C PHE A 175 -5.29 9.62 6.45
N GLY A 176 -6.32 9.27 7.24
CA GLY A 176 -7.66 9.00 6.70
C GLY A 176 -7.86 7.63 6.05
N LEU A 177 -6.97 6.65 6.31
CA LEU A 177 -7.23 5.26 5.94
C LEU A 177 -8.38 4.70 6.79
N GLU A 178 -9.40 4.19 6.12
CA GLU A 178 -10.54 3.55 6.77
C GLU A 178 -10.28 2.06 6.99
N VAL A 179 -9.75 1.37 5.97
CA VAL A 179 -9.46 -0.07 6.06
C VAL A 179 -8.06 -0.35 5.50
N LEU A 180 -7.25 -1.01 6.32
CA LEU A 180 -5.94 -1.51 5.96
C LEU A 180 -5.88 -3.02 6.20
N ASN A 181 -5.68 -3.77 5.13
CA ASN A 181 -5.40 -5.21 5.20
C ASN A 181 -3.90 -5.43 4.95
N LEU A 182 -3.20 -6.01 5.91
CA LEU A 182 -1.79 -6.39 5.80
C LEU A 182 -1.69 -7.91 5.63
N ASN A 183 -1.22 -8.36 4.47
CA ASN A 183 -0.87 -9.76 4.25
C ASN A 183 0.65 -9.91 4.42
N ILE A 184 1.07 -10.44 5.55
CA ILE A 184 2.48 -10.52 5.92
C ILE A 184 2.98 -11.94 5.73
N THR A 185 3.95 -12.11 4.84
CA THR A 185 4.73 -13.34 4.76
C THR A 185 5.98 -13.20 5.62
N THR A 186 6.15 -14.07 6.61
CA THR A 186 7.30 -14.07 7.51
C THR A 186 8.37 -15.03 7.00
N TRP A 187 9.57 -14.51 6.79
CA TRP A 187 10.76 -15.29 6.51
C TRP A 187 11.74 -15.11 7.67
N PHE A 188 11.36 -15.67 8.81
CA PHE A 188 12.22 -15.71 9.98
C PHE A 188 13.06 -16.99 9.91
N VAL A 189 14.38 -16.88 9.97
CA VAL A 189 15.32 -18.01 9.95
C VAL A 189 15.96 -18.22 11.33
N ARG A 190 15.97 -17.20 12.18
CA ARG A 190 16.52 -17.24 13.53
C ARG A 190 15.78 -18.27 14.40
N PRO A 191 16.49 -19.20 15.07
CA PRO A 191 15.86 -20.16 15.99
C PRO A 191 15.09 -19.47 17.13
N ASP A 192 15.67 -18.40 17.67
CA ASP A 192 15.05 -17.56 18.69
C ASP A 192 14.12 -16.51 18.07
N ARG A 193 12.83 -16.85 18.00
CA ARG A 193 11.76 -15.98 17.51
C ARG A 193 11.51 -14.78 18.42
N LYS A 194 11.68 -14.92 19.73
CA LYS A 194 11.43 -13.84 20.69
C LYS A 194 12.39 -12.68 20.46
N ALA A 195 13.66 -12.99 20.19
CA ALA A 195 14.62 -11.95 19.90
C ALA A 195 14.40 -11.28 18.52
N ALA A 196 13.88 -12.00 17.52
CA ALA A 196 13.44 -11.37 16.27
C ALA A 196 12.29 -10.39 16.55
N ILE A 197 11.24 -10.83 17.26
CA ILE A 197 10.08 -10.00 17.62
C ILE A 197 10.49 -8.80 18.47
N ALA A 198 11.46 -8.94 19.37
CA ALA A 198 11.95 -7.84 20.19
C ALA A 198 12.49 -6.68 19.34
N VAL A 199 13.12 -6.97 18.19
CA VAL A 199 13.57 -5.92 17.25
C VAL A 199 12.38 -5.22 16.61
N PHE A 200 11.33 -5.95 16.22
CA PHE A 200 10.10 -5.36 15.69
C PHE A 200 9.36 -4.53 16.73
N LYS A 201 9.27 -4.99 17.99
CA LYS A 201 8.71 -4.23 19.12
C LYS A 201 9.51 -2.95 19.36
N ALA A 202 10.85 -3.03 19.33
CA ALA A 202 11.73 -1.88 19.49
C ALA A 202 11.64 -0.88 18.32
N ALA A 203 11.21 -1.33 17.14
CA ALA A 203 11.01 -0.48 15.97
C ALA A 203 9.77 0.42 16.09
N LYS A 204 8.87 0.15 17.06
CA LYS A 204 7.70 0.97 17.41
C LYS A 204 6.88 1.36 16.18
N PHE A 205 6.48 0.37 15.40
CA PHE A 205 5.52 0.59 14.34
C PHE A 205 4.18 1.06 14.96
N GLU A 206 3.55 2.04 14.34
CA GLU A 206 2.25 2.58 14.76
C GLU A 206 1.33 2.64 13.54
N VAL A 207 1.06 1.47 12.96
CA VAL A 207 0.16 1.40 11.81
C VAL A 207 -1.26 1.74 12.25
N LYS A 208 -1.79 2.87 11.77
CA LYS A 208 -3.13 3.38 12.12
C LYS A 208 -4.06 3.41 10.91
N ALA A 209 -5.26 2.89 11.08
CA ALA A 209 -6.41 3.03 10.18
C ALA A 209 -7.70 2.87 11.01
N GLY A 210 -8.85 3.22 10.44
CA GLY A 210 -10.15 2.96 11.09
C GLY A 210 -10.33 1.48 11.44
N LYS A 211 -9.86 0.58 10.57
CA LYS A 211 -9.79 -0.86 10.79
C LYS A 211 -8.49 -1.40 10.20
N VAL A 212 -7.72 -2.13 11.01
CA VAL A 212 -6.51 -2.84 10.58
C VAL A 212 -6.74 -4.34 10.71
N ASN A 213 -6.61 -5.06 9.60
CA ASN A 213 -6.63 -6.52 9.59
C ASN A 213 -5.24 -7.03 9.22
N VAL A 214 -4.67 -7.91 10.03
CA VAL A 214 -3.35 -8.48 9.77
C VAL A 214 -3.47 -9.99 9.61
N VAL A 215 -2.97 -10.50 8.48
CA VAL A 215 -2.89 -11.93 8.20
C VAL A 215 -1.42 -12.28 8.08
N ILE A 216 -0.93 -13.17 8.95
CA ILE A 216 0.45 -13.63 8.93
C ILE A 216 0.51 -15.04 8.33
N LYS A 217 1.47 -15.26 7.43
CA LYS A 217 1.78 -16.55 6.82
C LYS A 217 3.27 -16.80 6.91
N ASP A 218 3.69 -17.96 7.40
CA ASP A 218 5.09 -18.32 7.36
C ASP A 218 5.50 -18.73 5.94
N HIS A 219 6.67 -18.29 5.49
CA HIS A 219 7.25 -18.69 4.20
C HIS A 219 7.45 -20.21 4.13
N ILE A 220 7.69 -20.85 5.27
CA ILE A 220 7.71 -22.30 5.39
C ILE A 220 6.40 -22.66 6.07
N GLU A 221 5.49 -23.31 5.33
CA GLU A 221 4.16 -23.68 5.82
C GLU A 221 4.26 -24.54 7.09
N ARG A 222 4.22 -23.87 8.23
CA ARG A 222 4.03 -24.46 9.55
C ARG A 222 2.70 -23.92 10.05
N ALA A 223 1.97 -24.73 10.82
CA ALA A 223 0.71 -24.33 11.45
C ALA A 223 0.86 -22.96 12.15
N THR A 224 -0.24 -22.20 12.25
CA THR A 224 -0.29 -20.88 12.88
C THR A 224 0.47 -20.90 14.21
N GLN A 225 1.55 -20.12 14.28
CA GLN A 225 2.47 -20.16 15.41
C GLN A 225 2.04 -19.16 16.48
N GLU A 226 2.17 -19.52 17.76
CA GLU A 226 1.75 -18.70 18.91
C GLU A 226 2.31 -17.26 18.86
N TRP A 227 3.51 -17.10 18.30
CA TRP A 227 4.20 -15.81 18.21
C TRP A 227 3.65 -14.86 17.14
N HIS A 228 2.75 -15.31 16.26
CA HIS A 228 2.10 -14.44 15.27
C HIS A 228 1.35 -13.30 15.97
N SER A 229 0.68 -13.59 17.08
CA SER A 229 -0.02 -12.60 17.90
C SER A 229 0.91 -11.49 18.39
N GLU A 230 2.07 -11.84 18.94
CA GLU A 230 3.07 -10.86 19.41
C GLU A 230 3.64 -10.00 18.27
N LEU A 231 3.78 -10.57 17.07
CA LEU A 231 4.22 -9.81 15.91
C LEU A 231 3.14 -8.83 15.43
N VAL A 232 1.86 -9.22 15.44
CA VAL A 232 0.75 -8.31 15.16
C VAL A 232 0.76 -7.13 16.14
N GLN A 233 0.93 -7.40 17.44
CA GLN A 233 1.03 -6.36 18.45
C GLN A 233 2.22 -5.42 18.19
N ALA A 234 3.38 -5.98 17.84
CA ALA A 234 4.58 -5.19 17.51
C ALA A 234 4.40 -4.27 16.29
N ILE A 235 3.51 -4.62 15.36
CA ILE A 235 3.26 -3.86 14.13
C ILE A 235 2.14 -2.82 14.32
N THR A 236 1.10 -3.18 15.05
CA THR A 236 -0.10 -2.36 15.24
C THR A 236 -0.02 -1.45 16.46
N GLY A 237 0.89 -1.73 17.40
CA GLY A 237 1.07 -0.96 18.64
C GLY A 237 -0.05 -1.19 19.67
N GLN A 238 -0.86 -2.24 19.50
CA GLN A 238 -1.94 -2.66 20.41
C GLN A 238 -1.60 -3.96 21.13
#